data_AF-A0A1A6A4P7-F1
#
_entry.id   AF-A0A1A6A4P7-F1
#
_cell.length_a   1.000
_cell.length_b   1.000
_cell.length_c   1.000
_cell.angle_alpha   90.00
_cell.angle_beta   90.00
_cell.angle_gamma   90.00
#
_symmetry.space_group_name_H-M   'P 1'
#
loop_
_entity.id
_entity.type
_entity.pdbx_description
1 polymer ?
#
loop_
_entity_poly.entity_id
_entity_poly.type
_entity_poly.pdbx_seq_one_letter_code
_entity_poly.pdbx_strand_id
1 'polypeptide(L)'
;MSAYGAIAAPESKGPLGIRSYPLPVDGLSLVTYPITGADAPEEVIQYLYKVFAEELEGGKTYPQEGPISFEGFTTYFFGSTTIVGVVQSSSEEIKRTLGEALVGKVLEDALGGCYYIKPNYPGRSSHNGGFLVPPTQRGRKIGLNLGRSYLQYAPELGYRGSVFNLVYKNNGASLAIWDQLGFQRVGEVPNAGRLKTGPNGTEEYVDAVVVFKSFV
;
A
#
# COMPACT_ATOMS: atom_id res chain seq x y z
N MET A 1 8.79 11.00 -13.79
CA MET A 1 7.58 11.84 -13.94
C MET A 1 6.49 11.03 -14.63
N SER A 2 5.22 11.22 -14.25
CA SER A 2 4.09 10.66 -15.01
C SER A 2 4.13 11.15 -16.46
N ALA A 3 3.69 10.33 -17.42
CA ALA A 3 3.53 10.73 -18.82
C ALA A 3 2.58 11.94 -19.00
N TYR A 4 1.87 12.32 -17.95
CA TYR A 4 0.85 13.36 -17.94
C TYR A 4 1.14 14.54 -17.01
N GLY A 5 2.36 14.63 -16.44
CA GLY A 5 2.68 15.66 -15.46
C GLY A 5 1.93 15.50 -14.14
N ALA A 6 1.65 16.62 -13.45
CA ALA A 6 0.91 16.62 -12.20
C ALA A 6 -0.58 16.30 -12.45
N ILE A 7 -1.11 15.32 -11.73
CA ILE A 7 -2.49 14.87 -11.88
C ILE A 7 -3.30 15.30 -10.65
N ALA A 8 -4.40 16.01 -10.88
CA ALA A 8 -5.32 16.39 -9.81
C ALA A 8 -6.04 15.17 -9.22
N ALA A 9 -6.11 15.11 -7.88
CA ALA A 9 -6.94 14.16 -7.17
C ALA A 9 -8.42 14.58 -7.22
N PRO A 10 -9.38 13.64 -7.13
CA PRO A 10 -10.79 13.96 -6.97
C PRO A 10 -11.07 14.69 -5.65
N GLU A 11 -12.22 15.35 -5.57
CA GLU A 11 -12.69 16.01 -4.36
C GLU A 11 -13.11 14.97 -3.31
N SER A 12 -12.54 15.07 -2.11
CA SER A 12 -12.88 14.20 -0.99
C SER A 12 -14.29 14.52 -0.47
N LYS A 13 -15.03 13.49 -0.04
CA LYS A 13 -16.36 13.65 0.58
C LYS A 13 -16.30 14.19 2.02
N GLY A 14 -15.09 14.30 2.59
CA GLY A 14 -14.86 14.78 3.95
C GLY A 14 -13.53 14.29 4.52
N PRO A 15 -13.28 14.50 5.82
CA PRO A 15 -12.13 13.91 6.51
C PRO A 15 -12.26 12.38 6.56
N LEU A 16 -11.15 11.68 6.40
CA LEU A 16 -11.11 10.22 6.51
C LEU A 16 -11.05 9.80 7.99
N GLY A 17 -11.90 8.85 8.40
CA GLY A 17 -11.92 8.33 9.76
C GLY A 17 -10.92 7.20 10.00
N ILE A 18 -10.45 7.04 11.24
CA ILE A 18 -9.66 5.86 11.65
C ILE A 18 -10.55 4.62 11.64
N ARG A 19 -9.99 3.48 11.22
CA ARG A 19 -10.72 2.20 11.15
C ARG A 19 -9.92 1.09 11.82
N SER A 20 -10.61 0.06 12.29
CA SER A 20 -9.99 -1.10 12.95
C SER A 20 -10.49 -2.39 12.33
N TYR A 21 -9.58 -3.35 12.15
CA TYR A 21 -9.84 -4.64 11.54
C TYR A 21 -9.26 -5.74 12.42
N PRO A 22 -10.03 -6.77 12.81
CA PRO A 22 -9.49 -7.89 13.58
C PRO A 22 -8.45 -8.64 12.76
N LEU A 23 -7.38 -9.07 13.43
CA LEU A 23 -6.37 -9.95 12.86
C LEU A 23 -6.65 -11.41 13.25
N PRO A 24 -6.14 -12.40 12.51
CA PRO A 24 -6.30 -13.82 12.86
C PRO A 24 -5.58 -14.22 14.15
N VAL A 25 -4.67 -13.39 14.64
CA VAL A 25 -4.01 -13.60 15.93
C VAL A 25 -4.95 -13.06 17.01
N ASP A 26 -5.35 -13.93 17.95
CA ASP A 26 -6.30 -13.60 18.99
C ASP A 26 -5.87 -12.34 19.77
N GLY A 27 -6.83 -11.44 19.95
CA GLY A 27 -6.63 -10.19 20.70
C GLY A 27 -5.82 -9.12 19.98
N LEU A 28 -5.51 -9.27 18.68
CA LEU A 28 -4.86 -8.22 17.89
C LEU A 28 -5.78 -7.62 16.81
N SER A 29 -5.61 -6.32 16.58
CA SER A 29 -6.29 -5.58 15.52
C SER A 29 -5.29 -4.77 14.70
N LEU A 30 -5.60 -4.56 13.43
CA LEU A 30 -4.96 -3.58 12.57
C LEU A 30 -5.81 -2.30 12.55
N VAL A 31 -5.27 -1.23 13.10
CA VAL A 31 -5.87 0.11 13.09
C VAL A 31 -5.24 0.94 11.99
N THR A 32 -6.05 1.52 11.11
CA THR A 32 -5.58 2.26 9.95
C THR A 32 -5.77 3.77 10.13
N TYR A 33 -4.67 4.51 10.01
CA TYR A 33 -4.57 5.95 10.16
C TYR A 33 -4.39 6.60 8.79
N PRO A 34 -5.33 7.44 8.33
CA PRO A 34 -5.13 8.27 7.17
C PRO A 34 -4.14 9.40 7.46
N ILE A 35 -3.13 9.51 6.61
CA ILE A 35 -2.05 10.50 6.67
C ILE A 35 -2.08 11.31 5.38
N THR A 36 -1.99 12.64 5.50
CA THR A 36 -1.93 13.55 4.37
C THR A 36 -0.61 14.32 4.40
N GLY A 37 0.23 14.17 3.38
CA GLY A 37 1.49 14.91 3.31
C GLY A 37 2.45 14.57 4.45
N ALA A 38 2.92 15.59 5.17
CA ALA A 38 3.97 15.48 6.20
C ALA A 38 3.45 15.11 7.61
N ASP A 39 2.18 14.71 7.76
CA ASP A 39 1.57 14.43 9.06
C ASP A 39 2.06 13.12 9.72
N ALA A 40 2.84 12.31 9.00
CA ALA A 40 3.47 11.12 9.59
C ALA A 40 4.72 11.51 10.39
N PRO A 41 4.91 10.95 11.61
CA PRO A 41 6.15 11.10 12.35
C PRO A 41 7.37 10.66 11.52
N GLU A 42 8.48 11.39 11.61
CA GLU A 42 9.66 11.16 10.76
C GLU A 42 10.20 9.74 10.93
N GLU A 43 10.20 9.21 12.15
CA GLU A 43 10.63 7.86 12.49
C GLU A 43 9.80 6.78 11.77
N VAL A 44 8.51 7.03 11.52
CA VAL A 44 7.64 6.13 10.75
C VAL A 44 8.05 6.14 9.29
N ILE A 45 8.31 7.32 8.72
CA ILE A 45 8.75 7.47 7.33
C ILE A 45 10.11 6.80 7.15
N GLN A 46 11.05 7.01 8.07
CA GLN A 46 12.37 6.39 8.06
C GLN A 46 12.29 4.86 8.14
N TYR A 47 11.41 4.31 8.98
CA TYR A 47 11.22 2.87 9.06
C TYR A 47 10.65 2.30 7.76
N LEU A 48 9.56 2.89 7.23
CA LEU A 48 8.93 2.42 6.01
C LEU A 48 9.84 2.60 4.78
N TYR A 49 10.71 3.62 4.79
CA TYR A 49 11.76 3.80 3.79
C TYR A 49 12.73 2.61 3.77
N LYS A 50 13.20 2.15 4.93
CA LYS A 50 14.09 0.97 5.02
C LYS A 50 13.39 -0.28 4.49
N VAL A 51 12.15 -0.50 4.90
CA VAL A 51 11.33 -1.63 4.42
C VAL A 51 11.16 -1.59 2.90
N PHE A 52 10.92 -0.40 2.33
CA PHE A 52 10.78 -0.26 0.89
C PHE A 52 12.10 -0.44 0.15
N ALA A 53 13.21 0.07 0.69
CA ALA A 53 14.54 -0.12 0.11
C ALA A 53 14.89 -1.62 0.02
N GLU A 54 14.62 -2.40 1.07
CA GLU A 54 14.78 -3.85 1.06
C GLU A 54 13.87 -4.54 0.02
N GLU A 55 12.63 -4.07 -0.14
CA GLU A 55 11.70 -4.59 -1.16
C GLU A 55 12.22 -4.33 -2.59
N LEU A 56 12.80 -3.16 -2.85
CA LEU A 56 13.42 -2.82 -4.13
C LEU A 56 14.70 -3.61 -4.38
N GLU A 57 15.53 -3.80 -3.36
CA GLU A 57 16.73 -4.65 -3.45
C GLU A 57 16.35 -6.08 -3.80
N GLY A 58 15.27 -6.58 -3.20
CA GLY A 58 14.66 -7.87 -3.49
C GLY A 58 14.15 -8.00 -4.93
N GLY A 59 13.70 -6.91 -5.55
CA GLY A 59 13.44 -6.81 -7.00
C GLY A 59 12.36 -7.76 -7.53
N LYS A 60 11.32 -8.05 -6.73
CA LYS A 60 10.31 -9.09 -7.04
C LYS A 60 8.88 -8.59 -7.20
N THR A 61 8.58 -7.37 -6.78
CA THR A 61 7.18 -6.91 -6.60
C THR A 61 6.91 -5.51 -7.12
N TYR A 62 7.92 -4.63 -7.10
CA TYR A 62 7.85 -3.26 -7.61
C TYR A 62 8.69 -3.12 -8.89
N PRO A 63 8.26 -2.29 -9.86
CA PRO A 63 9.01 -2.05 -11.10
C PRO A 63 10.24 -1.15 -10.90
N GLN A 64 10.32 -0.42 -9.80
CA GLN A 64 11.45 0.48 -9.54
C GLN A 64 12.73 -0.32 -9.30
N GLU A 65 13.82 0.10 -9.93
CA GLU A 65 15.15 -0.33 -9.53
C GLU A 65 15.62 0.49 -8.31
N GLY A 66 16.30 -0.16 -7.37
CA GLY A 66 16.94 0.51 -6.24
C GLY A 66 18.37 0.97 -6.57
N PRO A 67 18.98 1.83 -5.73
CA PRO A 67 18.39 2.41 -4.52
C PRO A 67 17.53 3.64 -4.83
N ILE A 68 16.50 3.88 -3.99
CA ILE A 68 15.72 5.12 -3.98
C ILE A 68 16.24 6.03 -2.85
N SER A 69 16.20 7.35 -3.04
CA SER A 69 16.52 8.29 -1.95
C SER A 69 15.38 8.37 -0.93
N PHE A 70 15.69 8.80 0.29
CA PHE A 70 14.68 9.06 1.33
C PHE A 70 13.63 10.08 0.84
N GLU A 71 14.06 11.20 0.25
CA GLU A 71 13.17 12.20 -0.34
C GLU A 71 12.30 11.62 -1.47
N GLY A 72 12.89 10.76 -2.32
CA GLY A 72 12.18 10.09 -3.40
C GLY A 72 11.09 9.15 -2.87
N PHE A 73 11.39 8.39 -1.80
CA PHE A 73 10.41 7.55 -1.11
C PHE A 73 9.29 8.37 -0.48
N THR A 74 9.64 9.42 0.27
CA THR A 74 8.67 10.31 0.92
C THR A 74 7.74 10.93 -0.11
N THR A 75 8.28 11.44 -1.21
CA THR A 75 7.47 11.97 -2.32
C THR A 75 6.57 10.89 -2.94
N TYR A 76 7.08 9.66 -3.09
CA TYR A 76 6.35 8.59 -3.77
C TYR A 76 5.21 7.98 -2.93
N PHE A 77 5.47 7.72 -1.64
CA PHE A 77 4.50 7.11 -0.71
C PHE A 77 3.65 8.14 0.03
N PHE A 78 4.20 9.31 0.37
CA PHE A 78 3.56 10.34 1.20
C PHE A 78 3.24 11.64 0.44
N GLY A 79 3.52 11.72 -0.87
CA GLY A 79 3.10 12.85 -1.71
C GLY A 79 1.61 12.92 -2.02
N SER A 80 0.80 12.03 -1.44
CA SER A 80 -0.65 11.95 -1.58
C SER A 80 -1.26 11.42 -0.28
N THR A 81 -2.52 10.97 -0.27
CA THR A 81 -3.07 10.31 0.90
C THR A 81 -2.40 8.94 1.10
N THR A 82 -1.85 8.73 2.28
CA THR A 82 -1.22 7.48 2.70
C THR A 82 -1.98 6.92 3.88
N ILE A 83 -2.31 5.64 3.85
CA ILE A 83 -2.91 4.96 5.00
C ILE A 83 -1.82 4.13 5.67
N VAL A 84 -1.60 4.35 6.96
CA VAL A 84 -0.64 3.60 7.78
C VAL A 84 -1.39 2.69 8.73
N GLY A 85 -1.05 1.41 8.73
CA GLY A 85 -1.62 0.40 9.62
C GLY A 85 -0.76 0.18 10.86
N VAL A 86 -1.37 0.27 12.03
CA VAL A 86 -0.77 -0.04 13.34
C VAL A 86 -1.40 -1.31 13.89
N VAL A 87 -0.56 -2.28 14.21
CA VAL A 87 -0.94 -3.49 14.95
C VAL A 87 -0.95 -3.14 16.43
N GLN A 88 -2.09 -3.38 17.10
CA GLN A 88 -2.24 -3.16 18.53
C GLN A 88 -3.15 -4.22 19.15
N SER A 89 -3.19 -4.26 20.49
CA SER A 89 -4.18 -5.08 21.18
C SER A 89 -5.59 -4.59 20.84
N SER A 90 -6.52 -5.52 20.60
CA SER A 90 -7.94 -5.20 20.38
C SER A 90 -8.60 -4.56 21.61
N SER A 91 -8.02 -4.73 22.81
CA SER A 91 -8.48 -4.07 24.04
C SER A 91 -7.88 -2.68 24.26
N GLU A 92 -6.89 -2.30 23.45
CA GLU A 92 -6.23 -1.00 23.56
C GLU A 92 -7.11 0.10 22.95
N GLU A 93 -7.18 1.26 23.61
CA GLU A 93 -7.88 2.42 23.10
C GLU A 93 -7.26 2.90 21.78
N ILE A 94 -8.11 3.09 20.76
CA ILE A 94 -7.69 3.67 19.47
C ILE A 94 -7.38 5.15 19.67
N LYS A 95 -6.11 5.53 19.49
CA LYS A 95 -5.65 6.92 19.59
C LYS A 95 -6.07 7.74 18.37
N ARG A 96 -6.10 9.08 18.53
CA ARG A 96 -6.59 10.00 17.50
C ARG A 96 -5.57 10.28 16.40
N THR A 97 -4.30 10.14 16.73
CA THR A 97 -3.20 10.35 15.78
C THR A 97 -2.29 9.13 15.70
N LEU A 98 -1.57 9.00 14.59
CA LEU A 98 -0.57 7.95 14.41
C LEU A 98 0.57 8.09 15.43
N GLY A 99 1.02 9.32 15.72
CA GLY A 99 2.07 9.58 16.71
C GLY A 99 1.67 9.09 18.10
N GLU A 100 0.46 9.43 18.57
CA GLU A 100 -0.06 8.93 19.85
C GLU A 100 -0.17 7.40 19.90
N ALA A 101 -0.57 6.77 18.79
CA ALA A 101 -0.72 5.32 18.68
C ALA A 101 0.61 4.56 18.78
N LEU A 102 1.73 5.24 18.55
CA LEU A 102 3.07 4.65 18.53
C LEU A 102 3.92 5.01 19.75
N VAL A 103 3.43 5.86 20.66
CA VAL A 103 4.16 6.24 21.88
C VAL A 103 4.53 4.99 22.69
N GLY A 104 5.83 4.81 22.93
CA GLY A 104 6.38 3.69 23.71
C GLY A 104 6.35 2.34 22.98
N LYS A 105 6.00 2.29 21.69
CA LYS A 105 6.01 1.06 20.90
C LYS A 105 7.29 0.92 20.09
N VAL A 106 7.72 -0.32 19.90
CA VAL A 106 8.75 -0.67 18.92
C VAL A 106 8.11 -0.64 17.53
N LEU A 107 8.65 0.17 16.61
CA LEU A 107 8.04 0.40 15.29
C LEU A 107 7.96 -0.88 14.47
N GLU A 108 8.98 -1.73 14.54
CA GLU A 108 9.06 -3.02 13.86
C GLU A 108 7.89 -3.96 14.22
N ASP A 109 7.43 -3.87 15.47
CA ASP A 109 6.36 -4.70 16.02
C ASP A 109 4.98 -4.07 15.81
N ALA A 110 4.91 -2.74 15.80
CA ALA A 110 3.65 -2.00 15.72
C ALA A 110 3.24 -1.61 14.30
N LEU A 111 4.16 -1.34 13.37
CA LEU A 111 3.80 -0.91 12.01
C LEU A 111 3.45 -2.11 11.14
N GLY A 112 2.15 -2.33 10.92
CA GLY A 112 1.64 -3.40 10.07
C GLY A 112 1.90 -3.18 8.57
N GLY A 113 2.10 -1.92 8.16
CA GLY A 113 2.38 -1.56 6.77
C GLY A 113 1.66 -0.28 6.35
N CYS A 114 1.76 0.05 5.08
CA CYS A 114 1.12 1.24 4.52
C CYS A 114 0.69 1.04 3.08
N TYR A 115 -0.13 1.96 2.58
CA TYR A 115 -0.35 2.13 1.16
C TYR A 115 -0.70 3.57 0.84
N TYR A 116 -0.40 4.00 -0.39
CA TYR A 116 -0.85 5.28 -0.89
C TYR A 116 -2.12 5.12 -1.72
N ILE A 117 -2.91 6.19 -1.84
CA ILE A 117 -4.01 6.32 -2.80
C ILE A 117 -3.73 7.56 -3.64
N LYS A 118 -3.50 7.36 -4.94
CA LYS A 118 -3.18 8.47 -5.86
C LYS A 118 -3.76 8.29 -7.26
N PRO A 119 -3.83 9.38 -8.04
CA PRO A 119 -4.18 9.32 -9.44
C PRO A 119 -3.35 8.35 -10.29
N ASN A 120 -4.02 7.39 -10.95
CA ASN A 120 -3.38 6.52 -11.95
C ASN A 120 -3.23 7.21 -13.31
N TYR A 121 -4.31 7.89 -13.73
CA TYR A 121 -4.40 8.62 -14.98
C TYR A 121 -5.01 10.01 -14.73
N PRO A 122 -4.78 10.98 -15.62
CA PRO A 122 -5.42 12.29 -15.55
C PRO A 122 -6.95 12.21 -15.54
N GLY A 123 -7.57 13.14 -14.81
CA GLY A 123 -8.99 13.42 -14.91
C GLY A 123 -9.87 12.22 -14.59
N ARG A 124 -10.57 11.70 -15.60
CA ARG A 124 -11.71 10.76 -15.45
C ARG A 124 -11.32 9.32 -15.07
N SER A 125 -10.03 8.98 -14.98
CA SER A 125 -9.55 7.59 -14.81
C SER A 125 -8.53 7.44 -13.65
N SER A 126 -8.67 8.22 -12.59
CA SER A 126 -7.57 8.54 -11.67
C SER A 126 -7.33 7.58 -10.50
N HIS A 127 -7.32 6.25 -10.59
CA HIS A 127 -7.22 5.43 -9.34
C HIS A 127 -6.09 4.39 -9.29
N ASN A 128 -5.13 4.56 -8.37
CA ASN A 128 -4.04 3.60 -8.11
C ASN A 128 -3.78 3.51 -6.60
N GLY A 129 -3.13 2.43 -6.17
CA GLY A 129 -2.51 2.29 -4.86
C GLY A 129 -1.35 1.31 -4.92
N GLY A 130 -0.35 1.52 -4.06
CA GLY A 130 0.78 0.62 -3.85
C GLY A 130 0.87 0.27 -2.38
N PHE A 131 1.04 -1.02 -2.07
CA PHE A 131 0.98 -1.56 -0.71
C PHE A 131 2.35 -2.05 -0.26
N LEU A 132 2.68 -1.78 0.99
CA LEU A 132 3.91 -2.23 1.63
C LEU A 132 3.57 -2.87 2.97
N VAL A 133 4.07 -4.09 3.19
CA VAL A 133 3.94 -4.83 4.46
C VAL A 133 5.33 -5.25 4.90
N PRO A 134 5.82 -4.80 6.07
CA PRO A 134 7.10 -5.20 6.61
C PRO A 134 7.23 -6.72 6.70
N PRO A 135 8.41 -7.30 6.41
CA PRO A 135 8.62 -8.74 6.48
C PRO A 135 8.19 -9.37 7.82
N THR A 136 8.46 -8.68 8.95
CA THR A 136 8.09 -9.09 10.32
C THR A 136 6.59 -9.22 10.56
N GLN A 137 5.77 -8.61 9.70
CA GLN A 137 4.32 -8.55 9.82
C GLN A 137 3.59 -9.46 8.81
N ARG A 138 4.33 -10.12 7.90
CA ARG A 138 3.75 -11.02 6.90
C ARG A 138 3.13 -12.27 7.55
N GLY A 139 2.23 -12.93 6.83
CA GLY A 139 1.50 -14.10 7.33
C GLY A 139 0.32 -13.79 8.28
N ARG A 140 0.17 -12.55 8.75
CA ARG A 140 -0.88 -12.14 9.70
C ARG A 140 -2.14 -11.57 9.04
N LYS A 141 -2.34 -11.81 7.74
CA LYS A 141 -3.42 -11.23 6.91
C LYS A 141 -3.49 -9.69 6.91
N ILE A 142 -2.38 -9.02 7.24
CA ILE A 142 -2.32 -7.55 7.24
C ILE A 142 -2.55 -6.98 5.85
N GLY A 143 -1.92 -7.54 4.80
CA GLY A 143 -2.16 -7.10 3.42
C GLY A 143 -3.64 -7.17 3.00
N LEU A 144 -4.37 -8.20 3.45
CA LEU A 144 -5.81 -8.32 3.21
C LEU A 144 -6.60 -7.22 3.92
N ASN A 145 -6.30 -6.93 5.19
CA ASN A 145 -6.98 -5.88 5.95
C ASN A 145 -6.62 -4.47 5.45
N LEU A 146 -5.39 -4.24 4.97
CA LEU A 146 -5.02 -3.02 4.25
C LEU A 146 -5.84 -2.88 2.95
N GLY A 147 -6.01 -3.97 2.19
CA GLY A 147 -6.87 -3.96 1.01
C GLY A 147 -8.36 -3.73 1.34
N ARG A 148 -8.86 -4.29 2.45
CA ARG A 148 -10.22 -3.99 2.94
C ARG A 148 -10.39 -2.53 3.30
N SER A 149 -9.40 -1.92 3.95
CA SER A 149 -9.46 -0.50 4.28
C SER A 149 -9.37 0.38 3.03
N TYR A 150 -8.60 -0.03 2.02
CA TYR A 150 -8.54 0.65 0.73
C TYR A 150 -9.92 0.75 0.07
N LEU A 151 -10.72 -0.32 0.13
CA LEU A 151 -12.09 -0.32 -0.38
C LEU A 151 -13.04 0.65 0.34
N GLN A 152 -12.69 1.11 1.55
CA GLN A 152 -13.46 2.11 2.28
C GLN A 152 -12.94 3.52 1.98
N TYR A 153 -11.62 3.72 2.03
CA TYR A 153 -11.02 5.04 1.90
C TYR A 153 -11.03 5.58 0.47
N ALA A 154 -10.78 4.75 -0.54
CA ALA A 154 -10.73 5.24 -1.92
C ALA A 154 -12.08 5.84 -2.39
N PRO A 155 -13.25 5.22 -2.12
CA PRO A 155 -14.55 5.85 -2.43
C PRO A 155 -14.84 7.13 -1.63
N GLU A 156 -14.32 7.25 -0.40
CA GLU A 156 -14.47 8.44 0.44
C GLU A 156 -13.65 9.62 -0.07
N LEU A 157 -12.48 9.33 -0.64
CA LEU A 157 -11.66 10.30 -1.38
C LEU A 157 -12.25 10.69 -2.73
N GLY A 158 -13.42 10.17 -3.12
CA GLY A 158 -14.11 10.52 -4.36
C GLY A 158 -13.75 9.65 -5.57
N TYR A 159 -12.92 8.61 -5.41
CA TYR A 159 -12.64 7.67 -6.49
C TYR A 159 -13.87 6.79 -6.79
N ARG A 160 -14.09 6.49 -8.07
CA ARG A 160 -15.21 5.63 -8.54
C ARG A 160 -14.79 4.20 -8.94
N GLY A 161 -13.51 3.90 -8.85
CA GLY A 161 -12.96 2.57 -9.09
C GLY A 161 -11.49 2.50 -8.66
N SER A 162 -10.81 1.40 -9.00
CA SER A 162 -9.38 1.18 -8.80
C SER A 162 -8.79 0.32 -9.92
N VAL A 163 -7.52 0.59 -10.29
CA VAL A 163 -6.72 -0.14 -11.26
C VAL A 163 -5.31 -0.28 -10.67
N PHE A 164 -4.83 -1.51 -10.56
CA PHE A 164 -3.41 -1.77 -10.31
C PHE A 164 -2.78 -2.28 -11.61
N ASN A 165 -1.85 -1.50 -12.15
CA ASN A 165 -1.32 -1.70 -13.50
C ASN A 165 -0.38 -2.91 -13.60
N LEU A 166 0.41 -3.18 -12.56
CA LEU A 166 1.52 -4.12 -12.60
C LEU A 166 1.50 -5.06 -11.39
N VAL A 167 0.48 -5.91 -11.30
CA VAL A 167 0.49 -7.00 -10.32
C VAL A 167 1.17 -8.22 -10.96
N TYR A 168 2.47 -8.39 -10.69
CA TYR A 168 3.26 -9.48 -11.28
C TYR A 168 2.75 -10.87 -10.89
N LYS A 169 2.74 -11.81 -11.85
CA LYS A 169 2.22 -13.18 -11.66
C LYS A 169 2.95 -14.00 -10.59
N ASN A 170 4.24 -13.74 -10.38
CA ASN A 170 5.03 -14.36 -9.32
C ASN A 170 4.54 -13.94 -7.91
N ASN A 171 3.83 -12.81 -7.78
CA ASN A 171 3.27 -12.33 -6.53
C ASN A 171 1.86 -12.92 -6.28
N GLY A 172 1.82 -14.24 -6.10
CA GLY A 172 0.57 -14.97 -5.85
C GLY A 172 -0.20 -14.49 -4.61
N ALA A 173 0.51 -13.99 -3.60
CA ALA A 173 -0.12 -13.43 -2.40
C ALA A 173 -0.94 -12.16 -2.70
N SER A 174 -0.38 -11.24 -3.51
CA SER A 174 -1.07 -10.02 -3.94
C SER A 174 -2.29 -10.36 -4.79
N LEU A 175 -2.14 -11.24 -5.79
CA LEU A 175 -3.25 -11.68 -6.63
C LEU A 175 -4.38 -12.32 -5.83
N ALA A 176 -4.06 -13.19 -4.86
CA ALA A 176 -5.07 -13.81 -4.01
C ALA A 176 -5.83 -12.79 -3.15
N ILE A 177 -5.16 -11.73 -2.66
CA ILE A 177 -5.83 -10.63 -1.94
C ILE A 177 -6.81 -9.92 -2.87
N TRP A 178 -6.40 -9.56 -4.09
CA TRP A 178 -7.27 -8.85 -5.03
C TRP A 178 -8.47 -9.67 -5.47
N ASP A 179 -8.26 -10.96 -5.77
CA ASP A 179 -9.35 -11.89 -6.07
C ASP A 179 -10.34 -11.98 -4.89
N GLN A 180 -9.83 -12.12 -3.65
CA GLN A 180 -10.68 -12.19 -2.44
C GLN A 180 -11.46 -10.89 -2.18
N LEU A 181 -10.91 -9.74 -2.57
CA LEU A 181 -11.56 -8.43 -2.44
C LEU A 181 -12.49 -8.10 -3.62
N GLY A 182 -12.70 -9.06 -4.54
CA GLY A 182 -13.57 -8.90 -5.70
C GLY A 182 -13.05 -7.86 -6.69
N PHE A 183 -11.74 -7.75 -6.84
CA PHE A 183 -11.14 -7.15 -8.03
C PHE A 183 -11.22 -8.16 -9.19
N GLN A 184 -11.33 -7.64 -10.39
CA GLN A 184 -11.36 -8.40 -11.64
C GLN A 184 -9.99 -8.29 -12.31
N ARG A 185 -9.47 -9.39 -12.82
CA ARG A 185 -8.31 -9.39 -13.71
C ARG A 185 -8.80 -8.98 -15.11
N VAL A 186 -8.47 -7.77 -15.53
CA VAL A 186 -9.01 -7.17 -16.78
C VAL A 186 -8.04 -7.20 -17.94
N GLY A 187 -6.79 -7.59 -17.69
CA GLY A 187 -5.78 -7.74 -18.73
C GLY A 187 -4.50 -8.35 -18.19
N GLU A 188 -3.64 -8.72 -19.12
CA GLU A 188 -2.32 -9.26 -18.84
C GLU A 188 -1.32 -8.68 -19.84
N VAL A 189 -0.15 -8.28 -19.33
CA VAL A 189 0.98 -7.81 -20.11
C VAL A 189 2.06 -8.89 -20.02
N PRO A 190 2.34 -9.62 -21.12
CA PRO A 190 3.36 -10.65 -21.11
C PRO A 190 4.75 -10.03 -20.95
N ASN A 191 5.63 -10.67 -20.17
CA ASN A 191 7.01 -10.24 -19.93
C ASN A 191 7.13 -8.77 -19.46
N ALA A 192 6.18 -8.30 -18.64
CA ALA A 192 6.06 -6.89 -18.27
C ALA A 192 7.20 -6.36 -17.38
N GLY A 193 7.82 -7.22 -16.57
CA GLY A 193 8.88 -6.81 -15.63
C GLY A 193 10.07 -7.75 -15.65
N ARG A 194 11.27 -7.17 -15.67
CA ARG A 194 12.54 -7.88 -15.45
C ARG A 194 12.79 -7.94 -13.94
N LEU A 195 12.52 -9.10 -13.33
CA LEU A 195 12.49 -9.28 -11.87
C LEU A 195 13.54 -10.30 -11.42
N LYS A 196 14.04 -10.16 -10.18
CA LYS A 196 15.02 -11.09 -9.58
C LYS A 196 14.35 -12.37 -9.07
N THR A 197 13.66 -13.10 -9.95
CA THR A 197 12.94 -14.34 -9.61
C THR A 197 13.71 -15.61 -9.92
N GLY A 198 14.77 -15.53 -10.71
CA GLY A 198 15.55 -16.68 -11.12
C GLY A 198 16.51 -17.21 -10.05
N PRO A 199 17.18 -18.35 -10.32
CA PRO A 199 18.12 -18.97 -9.40
C PRO A 199 19.21 -18.00 -8.94
N ASN A 200 19.54 -18.03 -7.64
CA ASN A 200 20.54 -17.13 -7.03
C ASN A 200 20.26 -15.63 -7.27
N GLY A 201 19.01 -15.25 -7.51
CA GLY A 201 18.62 -13.85 -7.72
C GLY A 201 18.87 -13.33 -9.14
N THR A 202 19.06 -14.22 -10.12
CA THR A 202 19.11 -13.81 -11.53
C THR A 202 17.78 -13.20 -11.98
N GLU A 203 17.87 -12.36 -13.01
CA GLU A 203 16.71 -11.68 -13.57
C GLU A 203 15.97 -12.55 -14.59
N GLU A 204 14.64 -12.52 -14.53
CA GLU A 204 13.74 -13.15 -15.49
C GLU A 204 12.61 -12.19 -15.83
N TYR A 205 12.05 -12.33 -17.03
CA TYR A 205 10.87 -11.57 -17.41
C TYR A 205 9.62 -12.26 -16.87
N VAL A 206 8.77 -11.48 -16.20
CA VAL A 206 7.54 -11.96 -15.55
C VAL A 206 6.36 -11.16 -16.06
N ASP A 207 5.28 -11.86 -16.39
CA ASP A 207 4.01 -11.24 -16.79
C ASP A 207 3.41 -10.42 -15.64
N ALA A 208 2.67 -9.37 -15.99
CA ALA A 208 1.89 -8.59 -15.04
C ALA A 208 0.40 -8.63 -15.37
N VAL A 209 -0.43 -8.78 -14.34
CA VAL A 209 -1.89 -8.72 -14.43
C VAL A 209 -2.33 -7.30 -14.11
N VAL A 210 -3.22 -6.77 -14.95
CA VAL A 210 -3.97 -5.55 -14.66
C VAL A 210 -5.23 -5.95 -13.91
N VAL A 211 -5.39 -5.46 -12.68
CA VAL A 211 -6.60 -5.72 -11.88
C VAL A 211 -7.42 -4.45 -11.69
N PHE A 212 -8.74 -4.57 -11.76
CA PHE A 212 -9.70 -3.47 -11.71
C PHE A 212 -10.82 -3.75 -10.71
N LYS A 213 -11.37 -2.70 -10.11
CA LYS A 213 -12.61 -2.78 -9.34
C LYS A 213 -13.44 -1.50 -9.50
N SER A 214 -14.76 -1.65 -9.69
CA SER A 214 -15.71 -0.54 -9.59
C SER A 214 -16.06 -0.26 -8.12
N PHE A 215 -16.21 1.02 -7.77
CA PHE A 215 -16.77 1.46 -6.48
C PHE A 215 -18.20 2.00 -6.61
N VAL A 216 -18.76 1.95 -7.82
CA VAL A 216 -20.13 2.35 -8.15
C VAL A 216 -20.91 1.20 -8.76
#